data_AF-A0A417UT92-F1
#
_entry.id   AF-A0A417UT92-F1
#
_cell.length_a   1.000
_cell.length_b   1.000
_cell.length_c   1.000
_cell.angle_alpha   90.00
_cell.angle_beta   90.00
_cell.angle_gamma   90.00
#
_symmetry.space_group_name_H-M   'P 1'
#
loop_
_entity.id
_entity.type
_entity.pdbx_description
1 polymer ?
#
loop_
_entity_poly.entity_id
_entity_poly.type
_entity_poly.pdbx_seq_one_letter_code
_entity_poly.pdbx_strand_id
1 'polypeptide(L)'
;MINKILKELDHMIKFQEKEIELDMQAEELEGKIHFETAKLLAYDEVARMIKKCAQEAATSEGTDVNTQEKYNTDQKKSEIRKLVVEIFDLSLRLQEMTDGTIDWREPGVPCVQAEYHGATAVLSVKIWENGFSAEQRPDYSTMLFLNNPNCMIEAGYLKEKLMGLLEERRGNDNGKDDSDHN
;
A
#
# COMPACT_ATOMS: atom_id res chain seq x y z
N MET A 1 20.28 11.19 22.92
CA MET A 1 19.22 11.24 21.88
C MET A 1 18.72 9.85 21.52
N ILE A 2 19.59 8.93 21.08
CA ILE A 2 19.21 7.55 20.71
C ILE A 2 18.45 6.79 21.82
N ASN A 3 18.91 6.87 23.07
CA ASN A 3 18.23 6.21 24.20
C ASN A 3 16.80 6.73 24.44
N LYS A 4 16.51 7.99 24.09
CA LYS A 4 15.15 8.56 24.20
C LYS A 4 14.25 8.01 23.08
N ILE A 5 14.78 7.92 21.87
CA ILE A 5 14.08 7.37 20.70
C ILE A 5 13.74 5.88 20.94
N LEU A 6 14.70 5.09 21.43
CA LEU A 6 14.46 3.68 21.77
C LEU A 6 13.40 3.51 22.86
N LYS A 7 13.38 4.41 23.86
CA LYS A 7 12.37 4.39 24.92
C LYS A 7 10.96 4.69 24.40
N GLU A 8 10.83 5.63 23.46
CA GLU A 8 9.54 5.93 22.82
C GLU A 8 9.07 4.77 21.93
N LEU A 9 9.98 4.14 21.18
CA LEU A 9 9.68 2.91 20.42
C LEU A 9 9.22 1.76 21.32
N ASP A 10 9.90 1.51 22.44
CA ASP A 10 9.49 0.49 23.43
C ASP A 10 8.07 0.74 23.96
N HIS A 11 7.68 2.00 24.15
CA HIS A 11 6.31 2.34 24.57
C HIS A 11 5.29 2.04 23.46
N MET A 12 5.63 2.34 22.20
CA MET A 12 4.76 2.06 21.06
C MET A 12 4.59 0.57 20.82
N ILE A 13 5.67 -0.22 20.94
CA ILE A 13 5.65 -1.68 20.85
C ILE A 13 4.70 -2.26 21.91
N LYS A 14 4.86 -1.86 23.18
CA LYS A 14 3.98 -2.32 24.28
C LYS A 14 2.52 -1.94 24.10
N PHE A 15 2.27 -0.76 23.55
CA PHE A 15 0.91 -0.32 23.24
C PHE A 15 0.30 -1.22 22.14
N GLN A 16 1.08 -1.49 21.10
CA GLN A 16 0.68 -2.32 19.96
C GLN A 16 0.43 -3.79 20.34
N GLU A 17 1.29 -4.37 21.19
CA GLU A 17 1.10 -5.71 21.76
C GLU A 17 -0.23 -5.81 22.51
N LYS A 18 -0.57 -4.77 23.28
CA LYS A 18 -1.81 -4.72 24.04
C LYS A 18 -3.05 -4.59 23.16
N GLU A 19 -2.98 -3.83 22.07
CA GLU A 19 -4.08 -3.78 21.10
C GLU A 19 -4.31 -5.13 20.42
N ILE A 20 -3.24 -5.82 20.01
CA ILE A 20 -3.34 -7.18 19.44
C ILE A 20 -3.97 -8.15 20.45
N GLU A 21 -3.56 -8.09 21.72
CA GLU A 21 -4.12 -8.93 22.77
C GLU A 21 -5.62 -8.67 22.97
N LEU A 22 -6.03 -7.41 22.97
CA LEU A 22 -7.44 -7.03 23.08
C LEU A 22 -8.25 -7.48 21.85
N ASP A 23 -7.72 -7.32 20.66
CA ASP A 23 -8.36 -7.75 19.41
C ASP A 23 -8.52 -9.28 19.36
N MET A 24 -7.50 -10.03 19.81
CA MET A 24 -7.60 -11.49 19.95
C MET A 24 -8.66 -11.92 20.98
N GLN A 25 -8.76 -11.22 22.12
CA GLN A 25 -9.78 -11.50 23.15
C GLN A 25 -11.19 -11.13 22.70
N ALA A 26 -11.33 -10.13 21.83
CA ALA A 26 -12.60 -9.68 21.28
C ALA A 26 -13.08 -10.51 20.07
N GLU A 27 -12.33 -11.55 19.67
CA GLU A 27 -12.57 -12.33 18.44
C GLU A 27 -12.71 -11.41 17.21
N GLU A 28 -11.93 -10.33 17.17
CA GLU A 28 -11.90 -9.41 16.05
C GLU A 28 -11.44 -10.10 14.76
N LEU A 29 -11.79 -9.51 13.62
CA LEU A 29 -11.54 -10.11 12.32
C LEU A 29 -10.05 -10.48 12.16
N GLU A 30 -9.76 -11.71 11.75
CA GLU A 30 -8.40 -12.24 11.57
C GLU A 30 -7.49 -11.29 10.76
N GLY A 31 -8.05 -10.60 9.76
CA GLY A 31 -7.34 -9.57 8.99
C GLY A 31 -6.87 -8.35 9.80
N LYS A 32 -7.63 -7.92 10.81
CA LYS A 32 -7.26 -6.83 11.73
C LYS A 32 -6.08 -7.26 12.62
N ILE A 33 -6.16 -8.46 13.19
CA ILE A 33 -5.10 -9.04 14.01
C ILE A 33 -3.80 -9.17 13.19
N HIS A 34 -3.89 -9.64 11.94
CA HIS A 34 -2.74 -9.70 11.04
C HIS A 34 -2.13 -8.33 10.74
N PHE A 35 -2.96 -7.31 10.54
CA PHE A 35 -2.51 -5.95 10.28
C PHE A 35 -1.76 -5.36 11.49
N GLU A 36 -2.33 -5.45 12.69
CA GLU A 36 -1.70 -4.94 13.91
C GLU A 36 -0.41 -5.72 14.24
N THR A 37 -0.38 -7.04 13.97
CA THR A 37 0.84 -7.86 14.10
C THR A 37 1.94 -7.42 13.12
N ALA A 38 1.60 -7.11 11.88
CA ALA A 38 2.58 -6.63 10.90
C ALA A 38 3.19 -5.28 11.31
N LYS A 39 2.38 -4.41 11.92
CA LYS A 39 2.81 -3.12 12.46
C LYS A 39 3.76 -3.27 13.65
N LEU A 40 3.48 -4.22 14.56
CA LEU A 40 4.36 -4.57 15.67
C LEU A 40 5.75 -5.00 15.16
N LEU A 41 5.79 -5.92 14.18
CA LEU A 41 7.04 -6.40 13.59
C LEU A 41 7.87 -5.27 12.94
N ALA A 42 7.21 -4.27 12.34
CA ALA A 42 7.89 -3.11 11.78
C ALA A 42 8.56 -2.24 12.86
N TYR A 43 7.90 -2.05 14.00
CA TYR A 43 8.50 -1.30 15.13
C TYR A 43 9.71 -2.03 15.73
N ASP A 44 9.62 -3.36 15.89
CA ASP A 44 10.74 -4.19 16.37
C ASP A 44 11.95 -4.10 15.45
N GLU A 45 11.74 -4.15 14.14
CA GLU A 45 12.81 -4.06 13.15
C GLU A 45 13.52 -2.69 13.19
N VAL A 46 12.75 -1.60 13.32
CA VAL A 46 13.32 -0.25 13.48
C VAL A 46 14.14 -0.15 14.76
N ALA A 47 13.63 -0.67 15.88
CA ALA A 47 14.35 -0.67 17.15
C ALA A 47 15.67 -1.46 17.05
N ARG A 48 15.66 -2.61 16.36
CA ARG A 48 16.85 -3.43 16.10
C ARG A 48 17.88 -2.69 15.24
N MET A 49 17.45 -2.04 14.17
CA MET A 49 18.34 -1.25 13.29
C MET A 49 19.00 -0.10 14.05
N ILE A 50 18.25 0.64 14.86
CA ILE A 50 18.80 1.76 15.65
C ILE A 50 19.84 1.25 16.67
N LYS A 51 19.55 0.13 17.36
CA LYS A 51 20.52 -0.50 18.28
C LYS A 51 21.82 -0.88 17.57
N LYS A 52 21.72 -1.47 16.37
CA LYS A 52 22.88 -1.83 15.54
C LYS A 52 23.69 -0.60 15.13
N CYS A 53 23.05 0.44 14.60
CA CYS A 53 23.74 1.68 14.23
C CYS A 53 24.42 2.37 15.41
N ALA A 54 23.80 2.35 16.60
CA ALA A 54 24.40 2.90 17.81
C ALA A 54 25.64 2.13 18.27
N GLN A 55 25.65 0.80 18.12
CA GLN A 55 26.80 -0.05 18.43
C GLN A 55 27.94 0.17 17.43
N GLU A 56 27.64 0.25 16.13
CA GLU A 56 28.61 0.53 15.07
C GLU A 56 29.26 1.91 15.26
N ALA A 57 28.48 2.92 15.64
CA ALA A 57 29.00 4.26 15.95
C ALA A 57 29.91 4.30 17.19
N ALA A 58 29.69 3.42 18.16
CA ALA A 58 30.51 3.35 19.38
C ALA A 58 31.81 2.54 19.20
N THR A 59 31.94 1.76 18.12
CA THR A 59 33.11 0.89 17.84
C THR A 59 34.05 1.43 16.77
N SER A 60 33.67 2.50 16.05
CA SER A 60 34.53 3.12 15.04
C SER A 60 35.48 4.15 15.67
N GLU A 61 36.70 3.74 16.03
CA GLU A 61 37.82 4.69 16.13
C GLU A 61 38.09 5.30 14.74
N GLY A 62 38.01 6.63 14.68
CA GLY A 62 38.34 7.52 13.56
C GLY A 62 38.71 6.87 12.23
N THR A 63 37.73 6.63 11.38
CA THR A 63 37.94 6.72 9.93
C THR A 63 36.91 7.68 9.38
N ASP A 64 37.40 8.76 8.78
CA ASP A 64 36.61 9.73 8.03
C ASP A 64 36.06 9.03 6.77
N VAL A 65 35.00 8.26 6.95
CA VAL A 65 34.31 7.63 5.83
C VAL A 65 33.16 8.55 5.46
N ASN A 66 33.44 9.38 4.46
CA ASN A 66 32.45 9.92 3.54
C ASN A 66 31.53 8.76 3.08
N THR A 67 30.48 8.48 3.85
CA THR A 67 29.57 7.32 3.68
C THR A 67 28.33 7.70 2.88
N GLN A 68 28.36 8.85 2.20
CA GLN A 68 27.28 9.27 1.33
C GLN A 68 27.17 8.38 0.07
N GLU A 69 28.21 7.61 -0.28
CA GLU A 69 28.20 6.69 -1.43
C GLU A 69 27.60 5.30 -1.13
N LYS A 70 27.30 4.94 0.12
CA LYS A 70 26.78 3.58 0.44
C LYS A 70 25.26 3.47 0.60
N TYR A 71 24.51 4.56 0.35
CA TYR A 71 23.03 4.54 0.31
C TYR A 71 22.46 4.67 -1.11
N ASN A 72 23.17 4.21 -2.14
CA ASN A 72 22.57 4.08 -3.47
C ASN A 72 21.64 2.84 -3.56
N THR A 73 20.59 2.82 -2.72
CA THR A 73 19.39 1.97 -2.83
C THR A 73 18.20 2.76 -3.38
N ASP A 74 18.47 3.88 -4.05
CA ASP A 74 17.45 4.69 -4.71
C ASP A 74 16.87 4.01 -5.95
N GLN A 75 17.60 3.11 -6.62
CA GLN A 75 17.10 2.47 -7.83
C GLN A 75 15.88 1.56 -7.58
N LYS A 76 15.93 0.65 -6.61
CA LYS A 76 14.78 -0.22 -6.25
C LYS A 76 13.62 0.55 -5.61
N LYS A 77 13.92 1.58 -4.81
CA LYS A 77 12.89 2.50 -4.30
C LYS A 77 12.28 3.33 -5.44
N SER A 78 13.04 3.65 -6.49
CA SER A 78 12.51 4.32 -7.68
C SER A 78 11.62 3.40 -8.51
N GLU A 79 11.94 2.11 -8.59
CA GLU A 79 11.17 1.12 -9.36
C GLU A 79 9.77 0.92 -8.79
N ILE A 80 9.66 0.69 -7.47
CA ILE A 80 8.34 0.57 -6.84
C ILE A 80 7.54 1.87 -6.91
N ARG A 81 8.20 3.03 -6.76
CA ARG A 81 7.52 4.33 -6.88
C ARG A 81 6.98 4.56 -8.28
N LYS A 82 7.75 4.23 -9.33
CA LYS A 82 7.29 4.30 -10.71
C LYS A 82 6.07 3.40 -10.93
N LEU A 83 6.15 2.16 -10.47
CA LEU A 83 5.07 1.19 -10.63
C LEU A 83 3.81 1.61 -9.86
N VAL A 84 3.96 2.16 -8.66
CA VAL A 84 2.84 2.72 -7.89
C VAL A 84 2.21 3.92 -8.59
N VAL A 85 2.99 4.79 -9.22
CA VAL A 85 2.46 5.92 -10.01
C VAL A 85 1.65 5.40 -11.19
N GLU A 86 2.14 4.38 -11.90
CA GLU A 86 1.39 3.72 -12.99
C GLU A 86 0.09 3.09 -12.48
N ILE A 87 0.12 2.39 -11.35
CA ILE A 87 -1.07 1.78 -10.73
C ILE A 87 -2.09 2.86 -10.34
N PHE A 88 -1.62 3.98 -9.79
CA PHE A 88 -2.49 5.08 -9.42
C PHE A 88 -3.16 5.71 -10.65
N ASP A 89 -2.39 5.94 -11.72
CA ASP A 89 -2.92 6.43 -13.01
C ASP A 89 -3.96 5.47 -13.61
N LEU A 90 -3.66 4.17 -13.66
CA LEU A 90 -4.61 3.15 -14.13
C LEU A 90 -5.89 3.13 -13.29
N SER A 91 -5.77 3.29 -11.97
CA SER A 91 -6.91 3.37 -11.07
C SER A 91 -7.76 4.60 -11.36
N LEU A 92 -7.16 5.77 -11.59
CA LEU A 92 -7.88 6.99 -11.95
C LEU A 92 -8.61 6.84 -13.28
N ARG A 93 -7.99 6.24 -14.29
CA ARG A 93 -8.64 5.99 -15.59
C ARG A 93 -9.84 5.06 -15.49
N LEU A 94 -9.88 4.15 -14.52
CA LEU A 94 -11.05 3.33 -14.21
C LEU A 94 -12.15 4.10 -13.46
N GLN A 95 -11.83 5.26 -12.88
CA GLN A 95 -12.80 6.16 -12.24
C GLN A 95 -13.24 7.30 -13.17
N GLU A 96 -12.46 7.60 -14.22
CA GLU A 96 -12.81 8.64 -15.19
C GLU A 96 -14.06 8.21 -15.97
N MET A 97 -15.07 9.08 -15.94
CA MET A 97 -16.29 9.00 -16.75
C MET A 97 -16.03 9.58 -18.14
N THR A 98 -16.95 9.35 -19.08
CA THR A 98 -16.85 9.87 -20.46
C THR A 98 -16.79 11.40 -20.55
N ASP A 99 -17.30 12.11 -19.53
CA ASP A 99 -17.23 13.57 -19.41
C ASP A 99 -15.98 14.08 -18.67
N GLY A 100 -15.07 13.19 -18.29
CA GLY A 100 -13.84 13.49 -17.56
C GLY A 100 -14.03 13.70 -16.05
N THR A 101 -15.23 13.49 -15.51
CA THR A 101 -15.45 13.47 -14.06
C THR A 101 -14.97 12.17 -13.44
N ILE A 102 -14.62 12.19 -12.15
CA ILE A 102 -14.19 11.00 -11.41
C ILE A 102 -15.39 10.48 -10.63
N ASP A 103 -15.96 9.35 -11.05
CA ASP A 103 -16.97 8.60 -10.31
C ASP A 103 -16.63 7.11 -10.29
N TRP A 104 -16.57 6.55 -9.08
CA TRP A 104 -16.14 5.18 -8.81
C TRP A 104 -17.32 4.26 -8.42
N ARG A 105 -18.56 4.74 -8.56
CA ARG A 105 -19.78 4.05 -8.08
C ARG A 105 -20.74 3.64 -9.19
N GLU A 106 -20.32 3.62 -10.44
CA GLU A 106 -21.18 3.18 -11.54
C GLU A 106 -21.56 1.70 -11.37
N PRO A 107 -22.86 1.37 -11.21
CA PRO A 107 -23.28 -0.02 -11.03
C PRO A 107 -23.09 -0.84 -12.31
N GLY A 108 -22.56 -2.06 -12.18
CA GLY A 108 -22.44 -3.01 -13.31
C GLY A 108 -21.19 -2.84 -14.18
N VAL A 109 -20.25 -1.96 -13.81
CA VAL A 109 -18.93 -1.84 -14.44
C VAL A 109 -17.83 -1.96 -13.38
N PRO A 110 -16.63 -2.48 -13.70
CA PRO A 110 -15.54 -2.57 -12.73
C PRO A 110 -15.26 -1.22 -12.05
N CYS A 111 -15.19 -1.25 -10.71
CA CYS A 111 -14.96 -0.07 -9.88
C CYS A 111 -13.66 -0.22 -9.10
N VAL A 112 -12.86 0.85 -9.04
CA VAL A 112 -11.60 0.87 -8.30
C VAL A 112 -11.57 2.05 -7.35
N GLN A 113 -11.12 1.81 -6.11
CA GLN A 113 -10.80 2.85 -5.13
C GLN A 113 -9.30 2.81 -4.86
N ALA A 114 -8.61 3.93 -5.08
CA ALA A 114 -7.19 4.08 -4.79
C ALA A 114 -6.97 5.24 -3.81
N GLU A 115 -6.30 4.97 -2.69
CA GLU A 115 -6.04 5.95 -1.63
C GLU A 115 -4.56 5.99 -1.27
N TYR A 116 -3.97 7.18 -1.35
CA TYR A 116 -2.58 7.39 -0.95
C TYR A 116 -2.48 7.95 0.47
N HIS A 117 -1.84 7.18 1.37
CA HIS A 117 -1.57 7.58 2.74
C HIS A 117 -0.15 8.13 2.85
N GLY A 118 -0.01 9.46 2.73
CA GLY A 118 1.30 10.13 2.72
C GLY A 118 2.12 9.94 4.00
N ALA A 119 1.48 9.81 5.16
CA ALA A 119 2.15 9.61 6.44
C ALA A 119 2.93 8.28 6.52
N THR A 120 2.41 7.24 5.85
CA THR A 120 3.00 5.89 5.84
C THR A 120 3.62 5.54 4.50
N ALA A 121 3.52 6.41 3.50
CA ALA A 121 3.91 6.16 2.12
C ALA A 121 3.32 4.84 1.60
N VAL A 122 2.00 4.70 1.70
CA VAL A 122 1.23 3.52 1.27
C VAL A 122 0.20 3.92 0.21
N LEU A 123 0.08 3.13 -0.85
CA LEU A 123 -1.07 3.16 -1.74
C LEU A 123 -1.99 1.98 -1.41
N SER A 124 -3.22 2.25 -0.95
CA SER A 124 -4.27 1.25 -0.83
C SER A 124 -5.06 1.21 -2.13
N VAL A 125 -5.33 0.01 -2.64
CA VAL A 125 -6.17 -0.20 -3.82
C VAL A 125 -7.21 -1.26 -3.53
N LYS A 126 -8.47 -0.97 -3.82
CA LYS A 126 -9.62 -1.88 -3.72
C LYS A 126 -10.33 -1.95 -5.06
N ILE A 127 -10.78 -3.14 -5.44
CA ILE A 127 -11.40 -3.44 -6.72
C ILE A 127 -12.72 -4.18 -6.47
N TRP A 128 -13.77 -3.75 -7.16
CA TRP A 128 -15.02 -4.46 -7.32
C TRP A 128 -15.21 -4.73 -8.81
N GLU A 129 -15.06 -5.99 -9.24
CA GLU A 129 -15.05 -6.37 -10.66
C GLU A 129 -16.43 -6.20 -11.31
N ASN A 130 -17.50 -6.40 -10.52
CA ASN A 130 -18.88 -6.29 -10.99
C ASN A 130 -19.54 -4.94 -10.65
N GLY A 131 -18.74 -3.96 -10.25
CA GLY A 131 -19.20 -2.65 -9.80
C GLY A 131 -19.46 -2.57 -8.30
N PHE A 132 -19.47 -1.33 -7.80
CA PHE A 132 -19.50 -1.05 -6.38
C PHE A 132 -20.89 -1.32 -5.77
N SER A 133 -20.92 -2.07 -4.66
CA SER A 133 -22.07 -2.21 -3.78
C SER A 133 -21.64 -1.97 -2.34
N ALA A 134 -22.38 -1.12 -1.62
CA ALA A 134 -22.07 -0.77 -0.23
C ALA A 134 -22.14 -1.97 0.73
N GLU A 135 -22.91 -3.00 0.37
CA GLU A 135 -23.07 -4.22 1.15
C GLU A 135 -22.00 -5.28 0.81
N GLN A 136 -21.28 -5.10 -0.30
CA GLN A 136 -20.32 -6.07 -0.81
C GLN A 136 -18.87 -5.66 -0.49
N ARG A 137 -18.11 -6.61 0.05
CA ARG A 137 -16.66 -6.45 0.20
C ARG A 137 -16.00 -6.37 -1.19
N PRO A 138 -14.87 -5.67 -1.33
CA PRO A 138 -14.12 -5.67 -2.58
C PRO A 138 -13.68 -7.09 -2.93
N ASP A 139 -13.73 -7.42 -4.22
CA ASP A 139 -13.24 -8.69 -4.76
C ASP A 139 -11.72 -8.81 -4.61
N TYR A 140 -11.03 -7.67 -4.58
CA TYR A 140 -9.61 -7.60 -4.31
C TYR A 140 -9.24 -6.31 -3.56
N SER A 141 -8.34 -6.44 -2.58
CA SER A 141 -7.85 -5.31 -1.78
C SER A 141 -6.39 -5.53 -1.41
N THR A 142 -5.55 -4.52 -1.63
CA THR A 142 -4.12 -4.58 -1.29
C THR A 142 -3.56 -3.25 -0.82
N MET A 143 -2.39 -3.30 -0.20
CA MET A 143 -1.62 -2.13 0.26
C MET A 143 -0.18 -2.23 -0.24
N LEU A 144 0.24 -1.25 -1.03
CA LEU A 144 1.58 -1.15 -1.57
C LEU A 144 2.40 -0.16 -0.75
N PHE A 145 3.41 -0.66 -0.06
CA PHE A 145 4.35 0.15 0.71
C PHE A 145 5.47 0.64 -0.21
N LEU A 146 5.53 1.95 -0.48
CA LEU A 146 6.47 2.54 -1.45
C LEU A 146 7.95 2.45 -1.02
N ASN A 147 8.21 2.05 0.23
CA ASN A 147 9.54 1.81 0.78
C ASN A 147 9.89 0.32 0.89
N ASN A 148 8.97 -0.59 0.56
CA ASN A 148 9.13 -2.03 0.72
C ASN A 148 9.31 -2.71 -0.66
N PRO A 149 10.51 -3.16 -1.02
CA PRO A 149 10.75 -3.81 -2.31
C PRO A 149 9.99 -5.15 -2.47
N ASN A 150 9.52 -5.77 -1.39
CA ASN A 150 8.73 -7.00 -1.47
C ASN A 150 7.34 -6.76 -2.10
N CYS A 151 6.87 -5.52 -2.11
CA CYS A 151 5.62 -5.14 -2.76
C CYS A 151 5.73 -5.13 -4.31
N MET A 152 6.91 -5.35 -4.91
CA MET A 152 7.08 -5.34 -6.37
C MET A 152 6.27 -6.43 -7.08
N ILE A 153 6.17 -7.63 -6.50
CA ILE A 153 5.39 -8.74 -7.07
C ILE A 153 3.91 -8.38 -7.06
N GLU A 154 3.41 -7.92 -5.90
CA GLU A 154 2.02 -7.52 -5.72
C GLU A 154 1.64 -6.33 -6.61
N ALA A 155 2.53 -5.34 -6.71
CA ALA A 155 2.35 -4.19 -7.57
C ALA A 155 2.31 -4.60 -9.06
N GLY A 156 3.15 -5.56 -9.47
CA GLY A 156 3.13 -6.11 -10.82
C GLY A 156 1.81 -6.80 -11.14
N TYR A 157 1.34 -7.67 -10.23
CA TYR A 157 0.04 -8.34 -10.37
C TYR A 157 -1.12 -7.33 -10.44
N LEU A 158 -1.12 -6.34 -9.54
CA LEU A 158 -2.15 -5.31 -9.50
C LEU A 158 -2.19 -4.50 -10.81
N LYS A 159 -1.03 -4.12 -11.35
CA LYS A 159 -0.95 -3.43 -12.63
C LYS A 159 -1.62 -4.23 -13.75
N GLU A 160 -1.28 -5.51 -13.90
CA GLU A 160 -1.88 -6.39 -14.91
C GLU A 160 -3.39 -6.51 -14.72
N LYS A 161 -3.86 -6.66 -13.47
CA LYS A 161 -5.28 -6.71 -13.15
C LYS A 161 -6.02 -5.43 -13.56
N LEU A 162 -5.48 -4.25 -13.23
CA LEU A 162 -6.08 -2.97 -13.61
C LEU A 162 -6.12 -2.75 -15.13
N MET A 163 -5.07 -3.18 -15.84
CA MET A 163 -5.07 -3.13 -17.32
C MET A 163 -6.17 -4.03 -17.91
N GLY A 164 -6.37 -5.23 -17.36
CA GLY A 164 -7.45 -6.13 -17.78
C GLY A 164 -8.83 -5.50 -17.62
N LEU A 165 -9.10 -4.88 -16.46
CA LEU A 165 -10.36 -4.20 -16.19
C LEU A 165 -10.61 -2.99 -17.11
N LEU A 166 -9.54 -2.25 -17.48
CA LEU A 166 -9.64 -1.15 -18.44
C LEU A 166 -10.06 -1.64 -19.83
N GLU A 167 -9.52 -2.78 -20.26
CA GLU A 167 -9.89 -3.39 -21.54
C GLU A 167 -11.33 -3.92 -21.53
N GLU A 168 -11.76 -4.53 -20.43
CA GLU A 168 -13.16 -4.95 -20.24
C GLU A 168 -14.12 -3.76 -20.28
N ARG A 169 -13.80 -2.66 -19.60
CA ARG A 169 -14.59 -1.42 -19.62
C ARG A 169 -14.72 -0.88 -21.04
N ARG A 170 -13.61 -0.82 -21.79
CA ARG A 170 -13.62 -0.39 -23.20
C ARG A 170 -14.48 -1.30 -24.07
N GLY A 171 -14.48 -2.61 -23.82
CA GLY A 171 -15.34 -3.57 -24.51
C GLY A 171 -16.84 -3.35 -24.23
N ASN A 172 -17.19 -3.05 -22.97
CA ASN A 172 -18.57 -2.80 -22.56
C ASN A 172 -19.12 -1.48 -23.11
N ASP A 173 -18.29 -0.43 -23.18
CA ASP A 173 -18.69 0.86 -23.74
C ASP A 173 -18.98 0.75 -25.25
N ASN A 174 -18.21 -0.07 -25.97
CA ASN A 174 -18.44 -0.35 -27.40
C ASN A 174 -19.68 -1.22 -27.68
N GLY A 175 -20.28 -1.85 -26.65
CA GLY A 175 -21.51 -2.64 -26.75
C GLY A 175 -22.79 -1.82 -26.51
N LYS A 176 -22.67 -0.55 -26.11
CA LYS A 176 -23.80 0.36 -25.88
C LYS A 176 -24.16 1.21 -27.12
N ASP A 177 -23.52 1.01 -28.27
CA ASP A 177 -23.90 1.65 -29.53
C ASP A 177 -25.24 1.09 -30.05
N ASP A 178 -26.28 1.90 -29.89
CA ASP A 178 -27.49 1.99 -30.71
C ASP A 178 -28.23 0.69 -31.05
N SER A 179 -29.04 0.20 -30.11
CA SER A 179 -30.22 -0.63 -30.46
C SER A 179 -31.54 -0.10 -29.89
N ASP A 180 -31.63 1.22 -29.73
CA ASP A 180 -32.91 1.95 -29.60
C ASP A 180 -33.07 2.93 -30.76
N HIS A 181 -33.07 2.44 -32.00
CA HIS A 181 -33.64 3.16 -33.14
C HIS A 181 -34.70 2.29 -33.83
N ASN A 182 -35.94 2.54 -33.40
CA ASN A 182 -37.22 2.44 -34.10
C ASN A 182 -37.94 1.08 -34.15
#